data_AF-A0A2U1XW93-F1
#
_entry.id   AF-A0A2U1XW93-F1
#
_cell.length_a   1.000
_cell.length_b   1.000
_cell.length_c   1.000
_cell.angle_alpha   90.00
_cell.angle_beta   90.00
_cell.angle_gamma   90.00
#
_symmetry.space_group_name_H-M   'P 1'
#
loop_
_entity.id
_entity.type
_entity.pdbx_description
1 polymer ?
#
loop_
_entity_poly.entity_id
_entity_poly.type
_entity_poly.pdbx_seq_one_letter_code
_entity_poly.pdbx_strand_id
1 'polypeptide(L)'
;MGSEDFTATEIMTVAASRLLKDGTVCFVGIGLPSTAANLARLTHAPDVVLIYESGPIGAKPTVLPLSIGDGDLALTADTVVGTPEIFRYWLQGGRIDVGFLGAAQIDRFANINTTVIGAYDSPKVRLPGAGGAPEIASQAKEVFIVLK
;
A
#
# COMPACT_ATOMS: atom_id res chain seq x y z
N MET A 1 -29.32 -16.40 -16.66
CA MET A 1 -28.23 -15.56 -16.13
C MET A 1 -27.33 -16.48 -15.34
N GLY A 2 -26.16 -16.80 -15.88
CA GLY A 2 -25.19 -17.70 -15.24
C GLY A 2 -24.59 -17.06 -13.98
N SER A 3 -24.14 -17.90 -13.06
CA SER A 3 -23.65 -17.61 -11.71
C SER A 3 -22.92 -16.27 -11.53
N GLU A 4 -23.27 -15.57 -10.46
CA GLU A 4 -22.54 -14.43 -9.88
C GLU A 4 -21.16 -14.91 -9.36
N ASP A 5 -20.24 -15.22 -10.27
CA ASP A 5 -18.91 -15.68 -9.90
C ASP A 5 -17.98 -14.48 -9.65
N PHE A 6 -17.52 -14.33 -8.40
CA PHE A 6 -16.51 -13.34 -8.03
C PHE A 6 -15.15 -13.70 -8.63
N THR A 7 -14.42 -12.69 -9.10
CA THR A 7 -13.07 -12.87 -9.62
C THR A 7 -12.07 -13.15 -8.50
N ALA A 8 -10.97 -13.83 -8.82
CA ALA A 8 -9.88 -14.05 -7.86
C ALA A 8 -9.32 -12.73 -7.30
N THR A 9 -9.32 -11.65 -8.11
CA THR A 9 -8.88 -10.32 -7.67
C THR A 9 -9.83 -9.73 -6.64
N GLU A 10 -11.16 -9.86 -6.83
CA GLU A 10 -12.14 -9.38 -5.85
C GLU A 10 -12.06 -10.17 -4.54
N ILE A 11 -11.95 -11.50 -4.62
CA ILE A 11 -11.78 -12.36 -3.44
C ILE A 11 -10.52 -11.96 -2.67
N MET A 12 -9.40 -11.77 -3.35
CA MET A 12 -8.14 -11.35 -2.74
C MET A 12 -8.22 -9.94 -2.14
N THR A 13 -8.88 -9.00 -2.84
CA THR A 13 -9.09 -7.63 -2.34
C THR A 13 -9.91 -7.64 -1.04
N VAL A 14 -11.00 -8.41 -0.99
CA VAL A 14 -11.85 -8.56 0.19
C VAL A 14 -11.11 -9.28 1.32
N ALA A 15 -10.33 -10.31 1.01
CA ALA A 15 -9.56 -11.02 2.01
C ALA A 15 -8.49 -10.11 2.64
N ALA A 16 -7.79 -9.33 1.82
CA ALA A 16 -6.74 -8.44 2.29
C ALA A 16 -7.31 -7.19 3.00
N SER A 17 -8.48 -6.68 2.59
CA SER A 17 -9.13 -5.55 3.27
C SER A 17 -9.49 -5.90 4.71
N ARG A 18 -9.95 -7.13 4.97
CA ARG A 18 -10.31 -7.63 6.31
C ARG A 18 -9.13 -7.73 7.29
N LEU A 19 -7.89 -7.64 6.82
CA LEU A 19 -6.71 -7.62 7.69
C LEU A 19 -6.51 -6.26 8.37
N LEU A 20 -7.01 -5.18 7.75
CA LEU A 20 -6.94 -3.83 8.33
C LEU A 20 -8.05 -3.65 9.35
N LYS A 21 -7.66 -3.38 10.59
CA LYS A 21 -8.59 -3.08 11.68
C LYS A 21 -8.96 -1.60 11.65
N ASP A 22 -10.15 -1.29 12.16
CA ASP A 22 -10.55 0.10 12.34
C ASP A 22 -9.57 0.87 13.23
N GLY A 23 -9.29 2.14 12.88
CA GLY A 23 -8.31 2.98 13.56
C GLY A 23 -6.83 2.67 13.26
N THR A 24 -6.51 1.68 12.42
CA THR A 24 -5.12 1.36 12.03
C THR A 24 -4.47 2.52 11.26
N VAL A 25 -3.22 2.87 11.58
CA VAL A 25 -2.41 3.76 10.74
C VAL A 25 -1.68 2.93 9.68
N CYS A 26 -2.16 3.00 8.45
CA CYS A 26 -1.71 2.18 7.33
C CYS A 26 -0.89 3.00 6.34
N PHE A 27 0.39 2.66 6.19
CA PHE A 27 1.23 3.16 5.10
C PHE A 27 0.99 2.27 3.87
N VAL A 28 0.35 2.83 2.84
CA VAL A 28 -0.24 2.06 1.75
C VAL A 28 0.44 2.36 0.39
N GLY A 29 0.80 1.30 -0.33
CA GLY A 29 1.25 1.39 -1.72
C GLY A 29 0.10 1.48 -2.72
N ILE A 30 0.41 1.74 -4.00
CA ILE A 30 -0.59 1.81 -5.10
C ILE A 30 -0.97 0.41 -5.59
N GLY A 31 -2.11 0.31 -6.28
CA GLY A 31 -2.63 -0.92 -6.84
C GLY A 31 -3.47 -1.70 -5.84
N LEU A 32 -3.31 -3.02 -5.81
CA LEU A 32 -4.12 -3.91 -4.98
C LEU A 32 -4.08 -3.58 -3.47
N PRO A 33 -2.93 -3.20 -2.87
CA PRO A 33 -2.90 -2.69 -1.49
C PRO A 33 -3.81 -1.47 -1.28
N SER A 34 -3.72 -0.46 -2.15
CA SER A 34 -4.58 0.74 -2.08
C SER A 34 -6.05 0.39 -2.26
N THR A 35 -6.39 -0.54 -3.16
CA THR A 35 -7.76 -1.01 -3.36
C THR A 35 -8.31 -1.67 -2.10
N ALA A 36 -7.56 -2.59 -1.51
CA ALA A 36 -7.97 -3.28 -0.28
C ALA A 36 -8.08 -2.31 0.91
N ALA A 37 -7.15 -1.37 1.06
CA ALA A 37 -7.18 -0.38 2.13
C ALA A 37 -8.36 0.60 2.01
N ASN A 38 -8.65 1.08 0.79
CA ASN A 38 -9.82 1.91 0.56
C ASN A 38 -11.13 1.13 0.71
N LEU A 39 -11.16 -0.16 0.34
CA LEU A 39 -12.30 -1.02 0.62
C LEU A 39 -12.54 -1.17 2.13
N ALA A 40 -11.48 -1.35 2.93
CA ALA A 40 -11.61 -1.41 4.40
C ALA A 40 -12.21 -0.10 4.95
N ARG A 41 -11.65 1.04 4.54
CA ARG A 41 -12.13 2.40 4.89
C ARG A 41 -13.60 2.61 4.57
N LEU A 42 -14.05 2.17 3.40
CA LEU A 42 -15.43 2.39 2.95
C LEU A 42 -16.43 1.37 3.52
N THR A 43 -15.98 0.38 4.31
CA THR A 43 -16.84 -0.70 4.79
C THR A 43 -16.82 -0.86 6.31
N HIS A 44 -15.76 -1.47 6.85
CA HIS A 44 -15.72 -1.96 8.23
C HIS A 44 -14.67 -1.27 9.10
N ALA A 45 -13.81 -0.44 8.49
CA ALA A 45 -12.72 0.26 9.17
C ALA A 45 -12.73 1.77 8.80
N PRO A 46 -13.83 2.51 9.05
CA PRO A 46 -13.99 3.90 8.63
C PRO A 46 -12.93 4.86 9.18
N ASP A 47 -12.34 4.56 10.33
CA ASP A 47 -11.34 5.38 11.02
C ASP A 47 -9.90 4.95 10.69
N VAL A 48 -9.69 4.04 9.72
CA VAL A 48 -8.34 3.73 9.22
C VAL A 48 -7.68 4.98 8.62
N VAL A 49 -6.45 5.25 9.05
CA VAL A 49 -5.66 6.39 8.55
C VAL A 49 -4.76 5.91 7.43
N LEU A 50 -5.08 6.30 6.19
CA LEU A 50 -4.27 5.96 5.02
C LEU A 50 -3.18 7.00 4.80
N ILE A 51 -1.92 6.56 4.79
CA ILE A 51 -0.73 7.36 4.54
C ILE A 51 -0.07 6.92 3.24
N TYR A 52 0.27 7.88 2.38
CA TYR A 52 0.96 7.65 1.11
C TYR A 52 2.35 8.29 1.12
N GLU A 53 3.32 7.69 0.42
CA GLU A 53 4.73 8.12 0.46
C GLU A 53 4.99 9.54 -0.06
N SER A 54 4.06 10.09 -0.84
CA SER A 54 4.11 11.48 -1.32
C SER A 54 3.79 12.51 -0.24
N GLY A 55 3.35 12.08 0.96
CA GLY A 55 3.05 12.96 2.09
C GLY A 55 1.59 13.09 2.54
N PRO A 56 0.55 12.74 1.76
CA PRO A 56 -0.82 12.73 2.24
C PRO A 56 -1.03 11.82 3.46
N ILE A 57 -1.62 12.37 4.51
CA ILE A 57 -1.99 11.66 5.74
C ILE A 57 -3.51 11.72 5.90
N GLY A 58 -4.11 10.55 6.17
CA GLY A 58 -5.56 10.43 6.27
C GLY A 58 -6.25 10.66 4.93
N ALA A 59 -5.59 10.25 3.83
CA ALA A 59 -6.14 10.41 2.48
C ALA A 59 -7.43 9.62 2.31
N LYS A 60 -8.44 10.27 1.71
CA LYS A 60 -9.79 9.75 1.52
C LYS A 60 -10.19 9.77 0.05
N PRO A 61 -9.38 9.20 -0.87
CA PRO A 61 -9.56 9.42 -2.29
C PRO A 61 -10.95 8.95 -2.77
N THR A 62 -11.52 9.71 -3.69
CA THR A 62 -12.85 9.47 -4.28
C THR A 62 -12.79 8.46 -5.42
N VAL A 63 -11.62 8.35 -6.05
CA VAL A 63 -11.28 7.36 -7.07
C VAL A 63 -10.00 6.65 -6.66
N LEU A 64 -9.79 5.40 -7.09
CA LEU A 64 -8.53 4.73 -6.79
C LEU A 64 -7.37 5.47 -7.46
N PRO A 65 -6.34 5.87 -6.70
CA PRO A 65 -5.24 6.68 -7.22
C PRO A 65 -4.46 5.90 -8.28
N LEU A 66 -4.12 6.55 -9.39
CA LEU A 66 -3.32 5.93 -10.46
C LEU A 66 -1.84 5.81 -10.08
N SER A 67 -1.37 6.69 -9.21
CA SER A 67 0.01 6.72 -8.73
C SER A 67 0.10 7.41 -7.36
N ILE A 68 1.26 7.31 -6.71
CA ILE A 68 1.54 8.03 -5.46
C ILE A 68 1.50 9.55 -5.62
N GLY A 69 1.69 10.07 -6.84
CA GLY A 69 1.61 11.49 -7.16
C GLY A 69 0.23 11.96 -7.62
N ASP A 70 -0.82 11.13 -7.49
CA ASP A 70 -2.18 11.51 -7.86
C ASP A 70 -2.70 12.64 -6.96
N GLY A 71 -3.21 13.71 -7.57
CA GLY A 71 -3.68 14.90 -6.86
C GLY A 71 -4.86 14.62 -5.93
N ASP A 72 -5.69 13.62 -6.22
CA ASP A 72 -6.82 13.25 -5.37
C ASP A 72 -6.38 12.80 -3.97
N LEU A 73 -5.17 12.21 -3.86
CA LEU A 73 -4.59 11.84 -2.57
C LEU A 73 -4.35 13.05 -1.69
N ALA A 74 -3.80 14.12 -2.24
CA ALA A 74 -3.54 15.36 -1.51
C ALA A 74 -4.82 16.14 -1.22
N LEU A 75 -5.75 16.20 -2.18
CA LEU A 75 -7.02 16.93 -2.05
C LEU A 75 -7.93 16.36 -0.97
N THR A 76 -7.86 15.05 -0.73
CA THR A 76 -8.72 14.34 0.23
C THR A 76 -8.02 14.00 1.54
N ALA A 77 -6.77 14.44 1.71
CA ALA A 77 -6.00 14.22 2.94
C ALA A 77 -6.45 15.14 4.07
N ASP A 78 -6.29 14.69 5.31
CA ASP A 78 -6.43 15.57 6.48
C ASP A 78 -5.27 16.58 6.54
N THR A 79 -4.09 16.16 6.07
CA THR A 79 -2.94 17.04 5.88
C THR A 79 -1.96 16.45 4.87
N VAL A 80 -1.07 17.29 4.36
CA VAL A 80 0.02 16.90 3.46
C VAL A 80 1.33 17.41 4.04
N VAL A 81 2.26 16.49 4.25
CA VAL A 81 3.61 16.80 4.75
C VAL A 81 4.67 16.52 3.70
N GLY A 82 5.90 16.97 3.93
CA GLY A 82 7.01 16.65 3.03
C GLY A 82 7.41 15.17 3.13
N THR A 83 7.90 14.59 2.04
CA THR A 83 8.47 13.22 2.03
C THR A 83 9.52 12.98 3.12
N PRO A 84 10.45 13.93 3.43
CA PRO A 84 11.36 13.71 4.55
C PRO A 84 10.65 13.51 5.90
N GLU A 85 9.52 14.17 6.12
CA GLU A 85 8.75 14.04 7.36
C GLU A 85 7.97 12.71 7.40
N ILE A 86 7.34 12.31 6.29
CA ILE A 86 6.57 11.05 6.25
C ILE A 86 7.47 9.84 6.56
N PHE A 87 8.71 9.86 6.05
CA PHE A 87 9.66 8.78 6.33
C PHE A 87 10.31 8.91 7.71
N ARG A 88 10.73 10.11 8.15
CA ARG A 88 11.50 10.26 9.40
C ARG A 88 10.63 10.31 10.64
N TYR A 89 9.56 11.11 10.62
CA TYR A 89 8.74 11.35 11.80
C TYR A 89 7.64 10.30 11.94
N TRP A 90 6.97 9.96 10.83
CA TRP A 90 5.84 9.02 10.87
C TRP A 90 6.32 7.57 10.83
N LEU A 91 7.03 7.18 9.76
CA LEU A 91 7.48 5.80 9.58
C LEU A 91 8.60 5.39 10.56
N GLN A 92 9.78 6.00 10.45
CA GLN A 92 10.92 5.70 11.33
C GLN A 92 10.68 6.09 12.78
N GLY A 93 9.73 7.01 13.03
CA GLY A 93 9.30 7.35 14.38
C GLY A 93 8.35 6.34 15.02
N GLY A 94 8.06 5.20 14.36
CA GLY A 94 7.25 4.10 14.92
C GLY A 94 5.75 4.38 14.99
N ARG A 95 5.24 5.32 14.19
CA ARG A 95 3.82 5.73 14.19
C ARG A 95 2.98 4.98 13.15
N ILE A 96 3.58 4.08 12.38
CA ILE A 96 2.91 3.27 11.38
C ILE A 96 2.64 1.88 11.95
N ASP A 97 1.37 1.50 11.99
CA ASP A 97 0.97 0.19 12.49
C ASP A 97 1.15 -0.87 11.41
N VAL A 98 0.67 -0.59 10.20
CA VAL A 98 0.72 -1.54 9.08
C VAL A 98 1.37 -0.90 7.85
N GLY A 99 2.36 -1.59 7.29
CA GLY A 99 2.85 -1.35 5.93
C GLY A 99 2.16 -2.30 4.95
N PHE A 100 1.42 -1.77 3.98
CA PHE A 100 0.69 -2.60 3.02
C PHE A 100 1.34 -2.53 1.63
N LEU A 101 2.04 -3.62 1.29
CA LEU A 101 2.92 -3.71 0.14
C LEU A 101 2.40 -4.67 -0.93
N GLY A 102 2.75 -4.36 -2.17
CA GLY A 102 2.69 -5.30 -3.29
C GLY A 102 4.08 -5.73 -3.71
N ALA A 103 4.18 -6.79 -4.50
CA ALA A 103 5.46 -7.27 -5.03
C ALA A 103 5.29 -7.96 -6.38
N ALA A 104 6.37 -8.01 -7.19
CA ALA A 104 6.39 -8.81 -8.41
C ALA A 104 6.86 -10.25 -8.12
N GLN A 105 7.74 -10.43 -7.13
CA GLN A 105 8.16 -11.74 -6.63
C GLN A 105 8.27 -11.66 -5.11
N ILE A 106 8.02 -12.79 -4.45
CA ILE A 106 8.23 -12.98 -3.02
C ILE A 106 8.89 -14.34 -2.80
N ASP A 107 9.78 -14.44 -1.82
CA ASP A 107 10.37 -15.72 -1.40
C ASP A 107 9.79 -16.23 -0.07
N ARG A 108 10.26 -17.41 0.37
CA ARG A 108 9.80 -18.07 1.60
C ARG A 108 10.16 -17.32 2.90
N PHE A 109 11.00 -16.29 2.82
CA PHE A 109 11.42 -15.45 3.94
C PHE A 109 10.75 -14.07 3.88
N ALA A 110 9.77 -13.89 2.98
CA ALA A 110 9.08 -12.64 2.72
C ALA A 110 9.98 -11.52 2.17
N ASN A 111 11.12 -11.86 1.55
CA ASN A 111 11.83 -10.88 0.74
C ASN A 111 11.03 -10.60 -0.53
N ILE A 112 10.82 -9.33 -0.84
CA ILE A 112 10.09 -8.91 -2.03
C ILE A 112 11.01 -8.31 -3.09
N ASN A 113 10.68 -8.55 -4.35
CA ASN A 113 11.34 -7.92 -5.49
C ASN A 113 10.33 -7.12 -6.31
N THR A 114 10.66 -5.85 -6.52
CA THR A 114 9.91 -4.88 -7.33
C THR A 114 10.83 -4.12 -8.29
N THR A 115 12.08 -4.55 -8.48
CA THR A 115 13.11 -3.75 -9.19
C THR A 115 13.51 -4.35 -10.54
N VAL A 116 13.93 -5.61 -10.59
CA VAL A 116 14.39 -6.26 -11.85
C VAL A 116 14.07 -7.75 -11.86
N ILE A 117 13.82 -8.32 -13.04
CA ILE A 117 13.81 -9.76 -13.27
C ILE A 117 15.05 -10.13 -14.10
N GLY A 118 15.88 -11.04 -13.60
CA GLY A 118 17.18 -11.40 -14.20
C GLY A 118 18.36 -10.74 -13.49
N ALA A 119 19.51 -10.65 -14.17
CA ALA A 119 20.71 -10.00 -13.62
C ALA A 119 20.49 -8.49 -13.43
N TYR A 120 21.00 -7.92 -12.34
CA TYR A 120 20.76 -6.51 -12.01
C TYR A 120 21.33 -5.54 -13.04
N ASP A 121 22.56 -5.76 -13.50
CA ASP A 121 23.26 -4.89 -14.46
C ASP A 121 22.77 -5.09 -15.91
N SER A 122 22.04 -6.17 -16.19
CA SER A 122 21.47 -6.47 -17.50
C SER A 122 20.11 -7.17 -17.32
N PRO A 123 19.07 -6.42 -16.92
CA PRO A 123 17.80 -7.01 -16.54
C PRO A 123 17.03 -7.50 -17.77
N LYS A 124 16.40 -8.66 -17.65
CA LYS A 124 15.43 -9.14 -18.65
C LYS A 124 14.16 -8.28 -18.63
N VAL A 125 13.72 -7.88 -17.44
CA VAL A 125 12.58 -6.97 -17.22
C VAL A 125 12.96 -5.93 -16.17
N ARG A 126 12.76 -4.64 -16.47
CA ARG A 126 12.83 -3.57 -15.48
C ARG A 126 11.44 -3.32 -14.89
N LEU A 127 11.34 -3.39 -13.58
CA LEU A 127 10.12 -3.14 -12.81
C LEU A 127 10.12 -1.68 -12.29
N PRO A 128 9.01 -1.19 -11.72
CA PRO A 128 8.89 0.20 -11.27
C PRO A 128 9.94 0.64 -10.24
N GLY A 129 10.50 -0.29 -9.47
CA GLY A 129 11.51 -0.03 -8.44
C GLY A 129 11.00 -0.26 -7.02
N ALA A 130 11.92 -0.16 -6.06
CA ALA A 130 11.63 -0.39 -4.64
C ALA A 130 10.74 0.68 -4.01
N GLY A 131 10.82 1.94 -4.48
CA GLY A 131 10.14 3.07 -3.81
C GLY A 131 10.51 3.13 -2.33
N GLY A 132 9.55 3.48 -1.48
CA GLY A 132 9.70 3.39 -0.02
C GLY A 132 9.51 1.99 0.58
N ALA A 133 9.35 0.93 -0.23
CA ALA A 133 9.06 -0.41 0.29
C ALA A 133 10.13 -0.95 1.27
N PRO A 134 11.45 -0.73 1.07
CA PRO A 134 12.46 -1.16 2.04
C PRO A 134 12.31 -0.50 3.41
N GLU A 135 12.00 0.79 3.44
CA GLU A 135 11.76 1.54 4.67
C GLU A 135 10.47 1.08 5.34
N ILE A 136 9.38 0.89 4.56
CA ILE A 136 8.10 0.42 5.09
C ILE A 136 8.26 -0.98 5.69
N ALA A 137 8.89 -1.89 4.96
CA ALA A 137 9.07 -3.27 5.39
C ALA A 137 9.94 -3.41 6.65
N SER A 138 10.84 -2.45 6.90
CA SER A 138 11.74 -2.48 8.05
C SER A 138 11.27 -1.67 9.26
N GLN A 139 10.34 -0.71 9.08
CA GLN A 139 9.98 0.24 10.13
C GLN A 139 8.50 0.21 10.53
N ALA A 140 7.60 -0.33 9.71
CA ALA A 140 6.22 -0.56 10.13
C ALA A 140 6.16 -1.65 11.20
N LYS A 141 5.20 -1.56 12.13
CA LYS A 141 5.05 -2.57 13.21
C LYS A 141 4.65 -3.94 12.67
N GLU A 142 3.84 -3.96 11.62
CA GLU A 142 3.41 -5.15 10.89
C GLU A 142 3.40 -4.87 9.38
N VAL A 143 3.62 -5.90 8.55
CA VAL A 143 3.67 -5.77 7.10
C VAL A 143 2.72 -6.77 6.46
N PHE A 144 1.78 -6.29 5.65
CA PHE A 144 0.94 -7.12 4.81
C PHE A 144 1.44 -7.07 3.37
N ILE A 145 1.56 -8.24 2.76
CA ILE A 145 1.98 -8.36 1.35
C ILE A 145 0.87 -9.04 0.58
N VAL A 146 0.43 -8.41 -0.50
CA VAL A 146 -0.55 -8.99 -1.44
C VAL A 146 0.07 -9.07 -2.83
N LEU A 147 -0.05 -10.24 -3.47
CA LEU A 147 0.47 -10.49 -4.82
C LEU A 147 -0.62 -11.09 -5.69
N LYS A 148 -0.61 -10.70 -6.97
CA LYS A 148 -1.45 -11.28 -8.01
C LYS A 148 -0.68 -12.33 -8.80
#